data_AF-A0A846NET3-F1
#
_entry.id   AF-A0A846NET3-F1
#
_cell.length_a   1.000
_cell.length_b   1.000
_cell.length_c   1.000
_cell.angle_alpha   90.00
_cell.angle_beta   90.00
_cell.angle_gamma   90.00
#
_symmetry.space_group_name_H-M   'P 1'
#
loop_
_entity.id
_entity.type
_entity.pdbx_description
1 polymer ?
#
loop_
_entity_poly.entity_id
_entity_poly.type
_entity_poly.pdbx_seq_one_letter_code
_entity_poly.pdbx_strand_id
1 'polypeptide(L)'
;MDKKSLGSLMDDVAKTAPKKYNQVVYELKKIGDETATRTGSSFSLKDFKSPFKIEPFITKVEEKATRILNSNKSQEEKNFAIAQMYEKLGDDIDRKLVKDSLAKGNNLAVSVISGARGKTSQLRSTIGAPILVTDHKDNPIPVPLTKSYAEGADPASYWAASYGTRKGVVATKFATAEAGGFGKQLTLAA
;
A
#
# COMPACT_ATOMS: atom_id res chain seq x y z
N MET A 1 14.39 1.09 15.36
CA MET A 1 14.67 2.07 14.30
C MET A 1 13.86 1.69 13.07
N ASP A 2 13.26 2.66 12.38
CA ASP A 2 12.59 2.44 11.10
C ASP A 2 13.54 2.72 9.93
N LYS A 3 13.14 2.33 8.72
CA LYS A 3 13.93 2.51 7.49
C LYS A 3 14.33 3.97 7.25
N LYS A 4 13.47 4.93 7.59
CA LYS A 4 13.76 6.36 7.41
C LYS A 4 14.86 6.83 8.35
N SER A 5 14.76 6.52 9.65
CA SER A 5 15.80 6.88 10.61
C SER A 5 17.13 6.21 10.28
N LEU A 6 17.12 4.98 9.76
CA LEU A 6 18.34 4.32 9.29
C LEU A 6 18.96 5.05 8.08
N GLY A 7 18.15 5.49 7.13
CA GLY A 7 18.60 6.32 6.01
C GLY A 7 19.25 7.62 6.47
N SER A 8 18.62 8.35 7.39
CA SER A 8 19.19 9.57 7.97
C SER A 8 20.52 9.31 8.69
N LEU A 9 20.62 8.21 9.44
CA LEU A 9 21.89 7.82 10.05
C LEU A 9 22.97 7.56 8.99
N MET A 10 22.64 6.89 7.88
CA MET A 10 23.60 6.66 6.81
C MET A 10 24.06 7.97 6.18
N ASP A 11 23.13 8.89 5.91
CA ASP A 11 23.44 10.21 5.35
C ASP A 11 24.37 11.02 6.28
N ASP A 12 24.14 10.97 7.59
CA ASP A 12 24.97 11.65 8.57
C ASP A 12 26.38 11.05 8.66
N VAL A 13 26.49 9.72 8.62
CA VAL A 13 27.79 9.03 8.59
C VAL A 13 28.54 9.35 7.29
N ALA A 14 27.84 9.42 6.16
CA ALA A 14 28.44 9.76 4.87
C ALA A 14 29.04 11.18 4.87
N LYS A 15 28.36 12.13 5.52
CA LYS A 15 28.83 13.53 5.62
C LYS A 15 29.96 13.71 6.64
N THR A 16 29.84 13.09 7.81
CA THR A 16 30.75 13.31 8.95
C THR A 16 32.00 12.43 8.90
N ALA A 17 31.87 11.20 8.42
CA ALA A 17 32.92 10.19 8.47
C ALA A 17 32.95 9.32 7.19
N PRO A 18 33.14 9.90 5.99
CA PRO A 18 33.06 9.18 4.73
C PRO A 18 34.02 7.99 4.64
N LYS A 19 35.23 8.12 5.22
CA LYS A 19 36.23 7.04 5.25
C LYS A 19 35.78 5.81 6.06
N LYS A 20 34.88 5.98 7.02
CA LYS A 20 34.36 4.91 7.89
C LYS A 20 33.01 4.37 7.44
N TYR A 21 32.37 4.99 6.44
CA TYR A 21 31.02 4.65 5.98
C TYR A 21 30.86 3.15 5.69
N ASN A 22 31.77 2.58 4.89
CA ASN A 22 31.71 1.16 4.52
C ASN A 22 31.76 0.22 5.75
N GLN A 23 32.61 0.55 6.72
CA GLN A 23 32.73 -0.25 7.95
C GLN A 23 31.45 -0.15 8.79
N VAL A 24 30.91 1.06 8.97
CA VAL A 24 29.68 1.28 9.74
C VAL A 24 28.50 0.54 9.10
N VAL A 25 28.35 0.63 7.77
CA VAL A 25 27.31 -0.10 7.03
C VAL A 25 27.44 -1.61 7.22
N TYR A 26 28.66 -2.14 7.16
CA TYR A 26 28.92 -3.56 7.36
C TYR A 26 28.54 -4.04 8.76
N GLU A 27 28.96 -3.33 9.81
CA GLU A 27 28.62 -3.67 11.19
C GLU A 27 27.11 -3.56 11.45
N LEU A 28 26.45 -2.53 10.92
CA LEU A 28 25.00 -2.39 11.03
C LEU A 28 24.24 -3.52 10.34
N LYS A 29 24.70 -3.95 9.16
CA LYS A 29 24.14 -5.13 8.50
C LYS A 29 24.29 -6.36 9.39
N LYS A 30 25.48 -6.61 9.93
CA LYS A 30 25.74 -7.77 10.78
C LYS A 30 24.83 -7.80 12.01
N ILE A 31 24.72 -6.67 12.73
CA ILE A 31 23.82 -6.54 13.87
C ILE A 31 22.37 -6.77 13.46
N GLY A 32 21.95 -6.23 12.30
CA GLY A 32 20.61 -6.42 11.74
C GLY A 32 20.30 -7.89 11.46
N ASP A 33 21.20 -8.60 10.78
CA ASP A 33 21.07 -10.02 10.43
C ASP A 33 20.99 -10.91 11.69
N GLU A 34 21.87 -10.67 12.66
CA GLU A 34 21.89 -11.42 13.93
C GLU A 34 20.61 -11.16 14.73
N THR A 35 20.17 -9.91 14.83
CA THR A 35 18.96 -9.54 15.59
C THR A 35 17.70 -10.08 14.92
N ALA A 36 17.60 -9.99 13.58
CA ALA A 36 16.47 -10.52 12.84
C ALA A 36 16.35 -12.04 13.01
N THR A 37 17.47 -12.75 12.93
CA THR A 37 17.53 -14.21 13.14
C THR A 37 17.13 -14.59 14.57
N ARG A 38 17.65 -13.88 15.58
CA ARG A 38 17.30 -14.13 17.00
C ARG A 38 15.85 -13.82 17.34
N THR A 39 15.29 -12.77 16.73
CA THR A 39 13.90 -12.36 17.00
C THR A 39 12.90 -13.37 16.43
N GLY A 40 13.22 -14.00 15.30
CA GLY A 40 12.37 -15.06 14.72
C GLY A 40 10.97 -14.60 14.34
N SER A 41 10.81 -13.33 13.93
CA SER A 41 9.50 -12.78 13.54
C SER A 41 8.90 -13.58 12.39
N SER A 42 7.65 -14.02 12.55
CA SER A 42 6.90 -14.79 11.56
C SER A 42 5.46 -14.29 11.48
N PHE A 43 4.73 -14.72 10.46
CA PHE A 43 3.31 -14.40 10.29
C PHE A 43 2.46 -15.63 10.58
N SER A 44 1.40 -15.41 11.34
CA SER A 44 0.39 -16.41 11.66
C SER A 44 -0.95 -16.03 11.01
N LEU A 45 -1.88 -16.98 10.91
CA LEU A 45 -3.24 -16.69 10.44
C LEU A 45 -3.97 -15.66 11.33
N LYS A 46 -3.52 -15.44 12.58
CA LYS A 46 -4.07 -14.42 13.47
C LYS A 46 -3.70 -13.01 13.01
N ASP A 47 -2.53 -12.84 12.39
CA ASP A 47 -2.08 -11.56 11.84
C ASP A 47 -2.93 -11.12 10.64
N PHE A 48 -3.62 -12.05 9.97
CA PHE A 48 -4.51 -11.77 8.85
C PHE A 48 -5.93 -11.36 9.27
N LYS A 49 -6.21 -11.21 10.57
CA LYS A 49 -7.53 -10.79 11.05
C LYS A 49 -7.59 -9.27 11.23
N SER A 50 -8.67 -8.66 10.78
CA SER A 50 -8.94 -7.25 11.05
C SER A 50 -8.98 -6.98 12.57
N PRO A 51 -8.35 -5.89 13.05
CA PRO A 51 -8.39 -5.54 14.46
C PRO A 51 -9.75 -4.95 14.91
N PHE A 52 -10.60 -4.50 13.98
CA PHE A 52 -11.93 -3.93 14.27
C PHE A 52 -13.00 -4.37 13.27
N LYS A 53 -14.27 -4.16 13.62
CA LYS A 53 -15.42 -4.41 12.74
C LYS A 53 -15.47 -3.38 11.61
N ILE A 54 -15.39 -3.85 10.37
CA ILE A 54 -15.27 -3.01 9.16
C ILE A 54 -16.66 -2.61 8.63
N GLU A 55 -17.71 -3.36 8.98
CA GLU A 55 -19.08 -3.18 8.51
C GLU A 55 -19.61 -1.74 8.68
N PRO A 56 -19.40 -1.05 9.83
CA PRO A 56 -19.85 0.34 9.98
C PRO A 56 -19.15 1.31 9.03
N PHE A 57 -17.93 1.00 8.57
CA PHE A 57 -17.24 1.80 7.56
C PHE A 57 -17.82 1.54 6.18
N ILE A 58 -18.09 0.28 5.85
CA ILE A 58 -18.68 -0.12 4.56
C ILE A 58 -20.05 0.54 4.38
N THR A 59 -20.95 0.47 5.36
CA THR A 59 -22.29 1.08 5.26
C THR A 59 -22.21 2.59 5.00
N LYS A 60 -21.31 3.31 5.70
CA LYS A 60 -21.10 4.75 5.48
C LYS A 60 -20.62 5.06 4.05
N VAL A 61 -19.84 4.17 3.46
CA VAL A 61 -19.32 4.34 2.10
C VAL A 61 -20.39 4.06 1.07
N GLU A 62 -21.16 2.99 1.24
CA GLU A 62 -22.27 2.64 0.36
C GLU A 62 -23.34 3.74 0.34
N GLU A 63 -23.69 4.29 1.50
CA GLU A 63 -24.62 5.43 1.60
C GLU A 63 -24.13 6.66 0.84
N LYS A 64 -22.85 7.02 1.02
CA LYS A 64 -22.26 8.17 0.33
C LYS A 64 -22.12 7.93 -1.18
N ALA A 65 -21.70 6.74 -1.58
CA ALA A 65 -21.59 6.34 -2.98
C ALA A 65 -22.96 6.42 -3.67
N THR A 66 -24.01 5.90 -3.03
CA THR A 66 -25.39 5.94 -3.53
C THR A 66 -25.87 7.38 -3.70
N ARG A 67 -25.59 8.28 -2.75
CA ARG A 67 -25.92 9.70 -2.86
C ARG A 67 -25.20 10.38 -4.04
N ILE A 68 -23.94 10.04 -4.29
CA ILE A 68 -23.19 10.57 -5.43
C ILE A 68 -23.76 10.05 -6.74
N LEU A 69 -24.07 8.75 -6.82
CA LEU A 69 -24.65 8.11 -8.01
C LEU A 69 -26.01 8.69 -8.38
N ASN A 70 -26.86 8.96 -7.39
CA ASN A 70 -28.20 9.54 -7.56
C ASN A 70 -28.20 11.06 -7.81
N SER A 71 -27.04 11.72 -7.78
CA SER A 71 -26.98 13.16 -8.09
C SER A 71 -27.18 13.43 -9.58
N ASN A 72 -27.71 14.61 -9.93
CA ASN A 72 -27.90 15.06 -11.31
C ASN A 72 -26.60 15.53 -12.00
N LYS A 73 -25.44 15.14 -11.48
CA LYS A 73 -24.12 15.53 -11.99
C LYS A 73 -23.73 14.72 -13.24
N SER A 74 -22.76 15.23 -14.00
CA SER A 74 -22.11 14.47 -15.08
C SER A 74 -21.43 13.22 -14.54
N GLN A 75 -21.25 12.20 -15.38
CA GLN A 75 -20.54 10.97 -15.01
C GLN A 75 -19.10 11.27 -14.56
N GLU A 76 -18.43 12.23 -15.18
CA GLU A 76 -17.06 12.63 -14.82
C GLU A 76 -17.01 13.23 -13.41
N GLU A 77 -17.96 14.11 -13.10
CA GLU A 77 -18.07 14.71 -11.77
C GLU A 77 -18.41 13.67 -10.69
N LYS A 78 -19.23 12.67 -11.04
CA LYS A 78 -19.52 11.52 -10.15
C LYS A 78 -18.26 10.70 -9.89
N ASN A 79 -17.52 10.35 -10.94
CA ASN A 79 -16.27 9.59 -10.83
C ASN A 79 -15.26 10.33 -9.95
N PHE A 80 -15.09 11.64 -10.17
CA PHE A 80 -14.21 12.47 -9.36
C PHE A 80 -14.64 12.53 -7.88
N ALA A 81 -15.94 12.70 -7.61
CA ALA A 81 -16.47 12.72 -6.25
C ALA A 81 -16.28 11.37 -5.54
N ILE A 82 -16.46 10.26 -6.24
CA ILE A 82 -16.21 8.91 -5.72
C ILE A 82 -14.73 8.73 -5.38
N ALA A 83 -13.82 9.13 -6.28
CA ALA A 83 -12.38 9.03 -6.04
C ALA A 83 -11.94 9.82 -4.79
N GLN A 84 -12.39 11.07 -4.66
CA GLN A 84 -12.08 11.89 -3.47
C GLN A 84 -12.64 11.30 -2.18
N MET A 85 -13.85 10.75 -2.22
CA MET A 85 -14.45 10.10 -1.06
C MET A 85 -13.60 8.91 -0.62
N TYR A 86 -13.16 8.09 -1.57
CA TYR A 86 -12.33 6.92 -1.31
C TYR A 86 -10.95 7.26 -0.79
N GLU A 87 -10.31 8.31 -1.30
CA GLU A 87 -9.01 8.78 -0.81
C GLU A 87 -9.09 9.16 0.68
N LYS A 88 -10.03 10.05 1.03
CA LYS A 88 -10.25 10.50 2.41
C LYS A 88 -10.55 9.34 3.37
N LEU A 89 -11.42 8.43 2.94
CA LEU A 89 -11.77 7.26 3.74
C LEU A 89 -10.57 6.32 3.90
N GLY A 90 -9.82 6.09 2.81
CA GLY A 90 -8.64 5.24 2.81
C GLY A 90 -7.63 5.67 3.87
N ASP A 91 -7.37 6.97 3.96
CA ASP A 91 -6.44 7.54 4.94
C ASP A 91 -6.93 7.37 6.39
N ASP A 92 -8.22 7.52 6.63
CA ASP A 92 -8.82 7.33 7.95
C ASP A 92 -8.75 5.86 8.39
N ILE A 93 -9.04 4.94 7.46
CA ILE A 93 -8.97 3.49 7.71
C ILE A 93 -7.53 3.06 7.91
N ASP A 94 -6.58 3.53 7.10
CA ASP A 94 -5.16 3.20 7.23
C ASP A 94 -4.62 3.59 8.60
N ARG A 95 -4.91 4.82 9.05
CA ARG A 95 -4.46 5.30 10.36
C ARG A 95 -5.01 4.45 11.49
N LYS A 96 -6.31 4.13 11.45
CA LYS A 96 -6.94 3.29 12.47
C LYS A 96 -6.44 1.85 12.43
N LEU A 97 -6.33 1.26 11.23
CA LEU A 97 -5.90 -0.11 11.02
C LEU A 97 -4.49 -0.33 11.53
N VAL A 98 -3.57 0.57 11.20
CA VAL A 98 -2.19 0.53 11.71
C VAL A 98 -2.18 0.62 13.23
N LYS A 99 -2.86 1.63 13.80
CA LYS A 99 -2.87 1.87 15.25
C LYS A 99 -3.40 0.65 16.02
N ASP A 100 -4.55 0.13 15.62
CA ASP A 100 -5.21 -0.97 16.31
C ASP A 100 -4.48 -2.31 16.07
N SER A 101 -3.87 -2.50 14.90
CA SER A 101 -3.06 -3.70 14.62
C SER A 101 -1.78 -3.72 15.44
N LEU A 102 -1.10 -2.57 15.58
CA LEU A 102 0.09 -2.45 16.43
C LEU A 102 -0.25 -2.70 17.91
N ALA A 103 -1.37 -2.16 18.40
CA ALA A 103 -1.82 -2.39 19.77
C ALA A 103 -2.10 -3.87 20.08
N LYS A 104 -2.44 -4.67 19.06
CA LYS A 104 -2.63 -6.12 19.16
C LYS A 104 -1.35 -6.94 18.91
N GLY A 105 -0.21 -6.29 18.69
CA GLY A 105 1.05 -6.98 18.41
C GLY A 105 1.08 -7.69 17.05
N ASN A 106 0.36 -7.18 16.04
CA ASN A 106 0.31 -7.77 14.71
C ASN A 106 1.64 -7.58 13.96
N ASN A 107 2.25 -8.69 13.53
CA ASN A 107 3.56 -8.66 12.88
C ASN A 107 3.54 -8.03 11.48
N LEU A 108 2.41 -8.10 10.74
CA LEU A 108 2.27 -7.41 9.45
C LEU A 108 2.33 -5.89 9.64
N ALA A 109 1.67 -5.36 10.67
CA ALA A 109 1.68 -3.93 10.97
C ALA A 109 3.09 -3.45 11.38
N VAL A 110 3.83 -4.25 12.16
CA VAL A 110 5.23 -3.97 12.51
C VAL A 110 6.12 -3.91 11.27
N SER A 111 5.96 -4.85 10.33
CA SER A 111 6.72 -4.88 9.07
C SER A 111 6.48 -3.64 8.19
N VAL A 112 5.21 -3.18 8.14
CA VAL A 112 4.83 -2.00 7.36
C VAL A 112 5.35 -0.72 7.99
N ILE A 113 5.24 -0.56 9.31
CA ILE A 113 5.63 0.67 10.01
C ILE A 113 7.15 0.81 10.15
N SER A 114 7.85 -0.30 10.35
CA SER A 114 9.33 -0.30 10.28
C SER A 114 9.85 0.04 8.88
N GLY A 115 9.01 -0.06 7.84
CA GLY A 115 9.40 0.12 6.44
C GLY A 115 10.24 -1.03 5.89
N ALA A 116 10.27 -2.17 6.60
CA ALA A 116 10.98 -3.37 6.17
C ALA A 116 10.32 -3.97 4.92
N ARG A 117 9.00 -4.15 4.95
CA ARG A 117 8.22 -4.61 3.79
C ARG A 117 6.76 -4.20 3.91
N GLY A 118 6.24 -3.69 2.79
CA GLY A 118 4.83 -3.36 2.61
C GLY A 118 4.51 -1.89 2.82
N LYS A 119 3.35 -1.47 2.30
CA LYS A 119 2.76 -0.13 2.51
C LYS A 119 1.48 -0.24 3.34
N THR A 120 1.03 0.85 3.95
CA THR A 120 -0.24 0.90 4.70
C THR A 120 -1.43 0.52 3.84
N SER A 121 -1.44 0.95 2.57
CA SER A 121 -2.47 0.58 1.60
C SER A 121 -2.51 -0.94 1.32
N GLN A 122 -1.36 -1.61 1.33
CA GLN A 122 -1.28 -3.07 1.16
C GLN A 122 -1.75 -3.80 2.42
N LEU A 123 -1.44 -3.27 3.61
CA LEU A 123 -1.99 -3.78 4.87
C LEU A 123 -3.52 -3.68 4.84
N ARG A 124 -4.06 -2.52 4.42
CA ARG A 124 -5.49 -2.31 4.23
C ARG A 124 -6.07 -3.34 3.27
N SER A 125 -5.51 -3.56 2.09
CA SER A 125 -6.05 -4.57 1.18
C SER A 125 -5.99 -6.00 1.73
N THR A 126 -5.00 -6.29 2.59
CA THR A 126 -4.79 -7.64 3.13
C THR A 126 -5.77 -7.97 4.24
N ILE A 127 -5.90 -7.09 5.25
CA ILE A 127 -6.64 -7.36 6.49
C ILE A 127 -7.78 -6.37 6.77
N GLY A 128 -8.00 -5.42 5.87
CA GLY A 128 -9.00 -4.38 5.97
C GLY A 128 -9.85 -4.26 4.71
N ALA A 129 -10.86 -3.40 4.78
CA ALA A 129 -11.73 -3.05 3.68
C ALA A 129 -12.24 -1.61 3.87
N PRO A 130 -12.75 -0.96 2.82
CA PRO A 130 -12.88 -1.47 1.45
C PRO A 130 -11.57 -1.50 0.64
N ILE A 131 -11.50 -2.40 -0.35
CA ILE A 131 -10.47 -2.35 -1.39
C ILE A 131 -10.97 -1.50 -2.55
N LEU A 132 -10.17 -0.50 -2.90
CA LEU A 132 -10.46 0.46 -3.96
C LEU A 132 -9.88 -0.06 -5.28
N VAL A 133 -10.72 -0.12 -6.30
CA VAL A 133 -10.34 -0.62 -7.63
C VAL A 133 -10.85 0.33 -8.71
N THR A 134 -10.08 0.38 -9.80
CA THR A 134 -10.40 1.16 -10.99
C THR A 134 -10.66 0.24 -12.17
N ASP A 135 -11.46 0.72 -13.13
CA ASP A 135 -11.65 0.05 -14.40
C ASP A 135 -10.41 0.21 -15.33
N HIS A 136 -10.50 -0.35 -16.53
CA HIS A 136 -9.44 -0.27 -17.55
C HIS A 136 -9.16 1.17 -18.05
N LYS A 137 -10.11 2.10 -17.86
CA LYS A 137 -10.03 3.53 -18.21
C LYS A 137 -9.67 4.42 -17.00
N ASP A 138 -9.23 3.84 -15.89
CA ASP A 138 -8.92 4.53 -14.63
C ASP A 138 -10.11 5.19 -13.93
N ASN A 139 -11.34 4.85 -14.30
CA ASN A 139 -12.49 5.30 -13.53
C ASN A 139 -12.61 4.46 -12.25
N PRO A 140 -12.90 5.09 -11.09
CA PRO A 140 -13.17 4.35 -9.87
C PRO A 140 -14.44 3.52 -10.03
N ILE A 141 -14.40 2.26 -9.63
CA ILE A 141 -15.59 1.42 -9.57
C ILE A 141 -16.47 1.94 -8.41
N PRO A 142 -17.73 2.35 -8.65
CA PRO A 142 -18.56 3.00 -7.62
C PRO A 142 -18.94 2.10 -6.44
N VAL A 143 -18.93 0.79 -6.65
CA VAL A 143 -19.17 -0.21 -5.62
C VAL A 143 -17.82 -0.75 -5.16
N PRO A 144 -17.39 -0.42 -3.93
CA PRO A 144 -16.10 -0.87 -3.46
C PRO A 144 -16.13 -2.35 -3.06
N LEU A 145 -14.97 -2.98 -3.03
CA LEU A 145 -14.82 -4.35 -2.56
C LEU A 145 -14.92 -4.36 -1.03
N THR A 146 -15.95 -4.99 -0.50
CA THR A 146 -16.27 -4.95 0.93
C THR A 146 -15.46 -5.93 1.77
N LYS A 147 -14.79 -6.89 1.13
CA LYS A 147 -13.96 -7.90 1.79
C LYS A 147 -12.47 -7.62 1.59
N SER A 148 -11.71 -7.94 2.64
CA SER A 148 -10.25 -8.00 2.58
C SER A 148 -9.77 -9.25 1.84
N TYR A 149 -8.51 -9.28 1.39
CA TYR A 149 -7.95 -10.50 0.80
C TYR A 149 -7.87 -11.67 1.78
N ALA A 150 -7.76 -11.41 3.09
CA ALA A 150 -7.81 -12.43 4.12
C ALA A 150 -9.18 -13.08 4.28
N GLU A 151 -10.27 -12.35 4.01
CA GLU A 151 -11.65 -12.85 4.03
C GLU A 151 -12.04 -13.52 2.70
N GLY A 152 -11.24 -13.31 1.65
CA GLY A 152 -11.48 -13.79 0.30
C GLY A 152 -12.35 -12.85 -0.54
N ALA A 153 -12.42 -13.13 -1.84
CA ALA A 153 -13.18 -12.35 -2.80
C ALA A 153 -14.28 -13.20 -3.45
N ASP A 154 -15.47 -12.62 -3.62
CA ASP A 154 -16.48 -13.21 -4.50
C ASP A 154 -16.07 -13.08 -5.98
N PRO A 155 -16.67 -13.87 -6.90
CA PRO A 155 -16.29 -13.84 -8.31
C PRO A 155 -16.37 -12.46 -8.98
N ALA A 156 -17.37 -11.65 -8.63
CA ALA A 156 -17.54 -10.31 -9.20
C ALA A 156 -16.45 -9.35 -8.70
N SER A 157 -16.17 -9.41 -7.40
CA SER A 157 -15.07 -8.69 -6.74
C SER A 157 -13.71 -9.03 -7.33
N TYR A 158 -13.45 -10.32 -7.55
CA TYR A 158 -12.20 -10.80 -8.17
C TYR A 158 -12.08 -10.34 -9.64
N TRP A 159 -13.17 -10.39 -10.40
CA TRP A 159 -13.20 -9.90 -11.78
C TRP A 159 -12.95 -8.40 -11.86
N ALA A 160 -13.58 -7.61 -10.98
CA ALA A 160 -13.37 -6.17 -10.89
C ALA A 160 -11.89 -5.81 -10.60
N ALA A 161 -11.25 -6.51 -9.65
CA ALA A 161 -9.83 -6.31 -9.33
C ALA A 161 -8.86 -6.73 -10.47
N SER A 162 -9.31 -7.58 -11.38
CA SER A 162 -8.49 -8.10 -12.47
C SER A 162 -8.14 -7.02 -13.52
N TYR A 163 -9.00 -6.01 -13.73
CA TYR A 163 -8.73 -4.93 -14.68
C TYR A 163 -7.47 -4.15 -14.32
N GLY A 164 -7.41 -3.64 -13.07
CA GLY A 164 -6.25 -2.90 -12.56
C GLY A 164 -4.98 -3.75 -12.57
N THR A 165 -5.09 -5.02 -12.16
CA THR A 165 -3.95 -5.95 -12.14
C THR A 165 -3.36 -6.18 -13.54
N ARG A 166 -4.21 -6.50 -14.53
CA ARG A 166 -3.76 -6.72 -15.91
C ARG A 166 -3.14 -5.47 -16.52
N LYS A 167 -3.77 -4.32 -16.32
CA LYS A 167 -3.24 -3.03 -16.78
C LYS A 167 -1.88 -2.74 -16.16
N GLY A 168 -1.70 -2.96 -14.85
CA GLY A 168 -0.43 -2.77 -14.16
C GLY A 168 0.69 -3.66 -14.71
N VAL A 169 0.40 -4.94 -14.99
CA VAL A 169 1.37 -5.87 -15.59
C VAL A 169 1.78 -5.41 -16.99
N VAL A 170 0.81 -5.00 -17.82
CA VAL A 170 1.08 -4.51 -19.17
C VAL A 170 1.87 -3.19 -19.14
N ALA A 171 1.46 -2.23 -18.31
CA ALA A 171 2.14 -0.96 -18.15
C ALA A 171 3.60 -1.13 -17.69
N THR A 172 3.87 -2.07 -16.79
CA THR A 172 5.25 -2.35 -16.33
C THR A 172 6.14 -2.81 -17.48
N LYS A 173 5.59 -3.62 -18.41
CA LYS A 173 6.34 -4.08 -19.60
C LYS A 173 6.65 -2.92 -20.54
N PHE A 174 5.67 -2.05 -20.82
CA PHE A 174 5.89 -0.86 -21.65
C PHE A 174 6.87 0.11 -21.01
N ALA A 175 6.71 0.40 -19.71
CA ALA A 175 7.60 1.28 -18.97
C ALA A 175 9.07 0.81 -19.00
N THR A 176 9.31 -0.50 -19.00
CA THR A 176 10.66 -1.06 -19.13
C THR A 176 11.27 -0.73 -20.50
N ALA A 177 10.51 -0.89 -21.57
CA ALA A 177 10.97 -0.59 -22.93
C ALA A 177 11.20 0.92 -23.13
N GLU A 178 10.26 1.75 -22.67
CA GLU A 178 10.34 3.21 -22.77
C GLU A 178 11.50 3.78 -21.96
N ALA A 179 11.72 3.33 -20.73
CA ALA A 179 12.84 3.78 -19.90
C ALA A 179 14.19 3.46 -20.54
N GLY A 180 14.33 2.28 -21.14
CA GLY A 180 15.53 1.91 -21.89
C GLY A 180 15.75 2.77 -23.14
N GLY A 181 14.68 3.02 -23.91
CA GLY A 181 14.71 3.89 -25.08
C GLY A 181 15.08 5.33 -24.72
N PHE A 182 14.47 5.87 -23.66
CA PHE A 182 14.76 7.20 -23.14
C PHE A 182 16.21 7.32 -22.64
N GLY A 183 16.70 6.33 -21.90
CA GLY A 183 18.10 6.28 -21.48
C GLY A 183 19.07 6.35 -22.66
N LYS A 184 18.78 5.62 -23.75
CA LYS A 184 19.59 5.67 -24.98
C LYS A 184 19.54 7.03 -25.65
N GLN A 185 18.37 7.68 -25.71
CA GLN A 185 18.24 9.03 -26.26
C GLN A 185 19.05 10.06 -25.46
N LEU A 186 19.00 9.99 -24.13
CA LEU A 186 19.80 10.87 -23.27
C LEU A 186 21.30 10.69 -23.49
N THR A 187 21.77 9.45 -23.63
CA THR A 187 23.20 9.19 -23.91
C THR A 187 23.63 9.66 -25.30
N LEU A 188 22.73 9.69 -26.29
CA LEU A 188 23.05 10.18 -27.63
C LEU A 188 22.98 11.71 -27.76
N ALA A 189 22.22 12.37 -26.89
CA ALA A 189 22.07 13.82 -26.86
C ALA A 189 23.12 14.54 -25.99
N ALA A 190 23.80 13.80 -25.11
CA ALA A 190 24.91 14.28 -24.28
C ALA A 190 26.25 14.13 -24.99
#